data_AF-A0A1X0QBV7-F1
#
_entry.id   AF-A0A1X0QBV7-F1
#
_cell.length_a   1.000
_cell.length_b   1.000
_cell.length_c   1.000
_cell.angle_alpha   90.00
_cell.angle_beta   90.00
_cell.angle_gamma   90.00
#
_symmetry.space_group_name_H-M   'P 1'
#
loop_
_entity.id
_entity.type
_entity.pdbx_description
1 polymer ?
#
loop_
_entity_poly.entity_id
_entity_poly.type
_entity_poly.pdbx_seq_one_letter_code
_entity_poly.pdbx_strand_id
1 'polypeptide(L)'
;MIFHKVHERIVNGEDFKIFFREFKAVCTEKGIDSPVFIMDNTRIHHYRGLMEDNELSQYTLKYLPSYSPFLNPIENVFSVWKN
;
A
#
# COMPACT_ATOMS: atom_id res chain seq x y z
N MET A 1 -7.80 -15.10 -1.54
CA MET A 1 -7.05 -14.48 -2.65
C MET A 1 -6.39 -13.20 -2.15
N ILE A 2 -5.11 -13.01 -2.42
CA ILE A 2 -4.35 -11.80 -2.09
C ILE A 2 -4.66 -10.75 -3.16
N PHE A 3 -4.97 -9.51 -2.77
CA PHE A 3 -5.13 -8.42 -3.73
C PHE A 3 -3.76 -7.91 -4.15
N HIS A 4 -3.45 -7.95 -5.45
CA HIS A 4 -2.22 -7.42 -6.02
C HIS A 4 -2.46 -6.93 -7.45
N LYS A 5 -1.60 -6.01 -7.90
CA LYS A 5 -1.56 -5.57 -9.30
C LYS A 5 -0.13 -5.56 -9.79
N VAL A 6 0.08 -6.00 -11.03
CA VAL A 6 1.36 -5.97 -11.72
C VAL A 6 1.28 -4.91 -12.80
N HIS A 7 2.29 -4.06 -12.88
CA HIS A 7 2.38 -2.99 -13.87
C HIS A 7 3.62 -3.23 -14.73
N GLU A 8 3.49 -3.12 -16.06
CA GLU A 8 4.63 -3.19 -17.01
C GLU A 8 5.36 -1.85 -17.17
N ARG A 9 4.85 -0.79 -16.52
CA ARG A 9 5.39 0.57 -16.54
C ARG A 9 5.73 1.05 -15.14
N ILE A 10 6.56 2.10 -15.05
CA ILE A 10 6.85 2.80 -13.79
C ILE A 10 5.53 3.32 -13.20
N VAL A 11 5.32 3.03 -11.93
CA VAL A 11 4.16 3.47 -11.14
C VAL A 11 4.45 4.85 -10.56
N ASN A 12 3.53 5.79 -10.73
CA ASN A 12 3.61 7.12 -10.10
C ASN A 12 2.58 7.29 -8.97
N GLY A 13 2.55 8.46 -8.33
CA GLY A 13 1.64 8.74 -7.21
C GLY A 13 0.15 8.61 -7.55
N GLU A 14 -0.27 8.96 -8.77
CA GLU A 14 -1.67 8.80 -9.21
C GLU A 14 -2.01 7.33 -9.45
N ASP A 15 -1.11 6.56 -10.07
CA ASP A 15 -1.29 5.11 -10.20
C ASP A 15 -1.42 4.46 -8.80
N PHE A 16 -0.59 4.90 -7.84
CA PHE A 16 -0.65 4.43 -6.45
C PHE A 16 -1.97 4.78 -5.76
N LYS A 17 -2.48 6.00 -5.96
CA LYS A 17 -3.78 6.44 -5.44
C LYS A 17 -4.94 5.61 -6.00
N ILE A 18 -4.92 5.29 -7.30
CA ILE A 18 -5.92 4.42 -7.92
C ILE A 18 -5.88 3.03 -7.28
N PHE A 19 -4.68 2.43 -7.15
CA PHE A 19 -4.52 1.14 -6.49
C PHE A 19 -5.08 1.16 -5.06
N PHE A 20 -4.82 2.23 -4.30
CA PHE A 20 -5.26 2.34 -2.91
C PHE A 20 -6.80 2.40 -2.78
N ARG A 21 -7.49 3.07 -3.71
CA ARG A 21 -8.96 3.09 -3.76
C ARG A 21 -9.55 1.71 -4.01
N GLU A 22 -8.95 0.95 -4.93
CA GLU A 22 -9.39 -0.42 -5.22
C GLU A 22 -9.10 -1.34 -4.04
N PHE A 23 -7.95 -1.16 -3.40
CA PHE A 23 -7.60 -1.94 -2.22
C PHE A 23 -8.55 -1.66 -1.04
N LYS A 24 -8.97 -0.40 -0.86
CA LYS A 24 -10.04 -0.01 0.06
C LYS A 24 -11.33 -0.79 -0.22
N ALA A 25 -11.77 -0.86 -1.47
CA ALA A 25 -13.01 -1.57 -1.81
C ALA A 25 -12.94 -3.04 -1.39
N VAL A 26 -11.77 -3.68 -1.57
CA VAL A 26 -11.52 -5.05 -1.11
C VAL A 26 -11.51 -5.16 0.42
N CYS A 27 -10.95 -4.18 1.14
CA CYS A 27 -11.03 -4.13 2.60
C CYS A 27 -12.49 -4.07 3.08
N THR A 28 -13.30 -3.19 2.50
CA THR A 28 -14.73 -3.07 2.81
C THR A 28 -15.50 -4.36 2.53
N GLU A 29 -15.28 -4.99 1.37
CA GLU A 29 -15.90 -6.28 1.02
C GLU A 29 -15.56 -7.37 2.03
N LYS A 30 -14.36 -7.31 2.62
CA LYS A 30 -13.89 -8.24 3.65
C LYS A 30 -14.30 -7.87 5.08
N GLY A 31 -15.06 -6.79 5.27
CA GLY A 31 -15.46 -6.30 6.60
C GLY A 31 -14.31 -5.70 7.42
N ILE A 32 -13.28 -5.15 6.76
CA ILE A 32 -12.15 -4.47 7.40
C ILE A 32 -12.42 -2.96 7.37
N ASP A 33 -13.05 -2.45 8.42
CA ASP A 33 -13.55 -1.07 8.47
C ASP A 33 -12.48 -0.03 8.82
N SER A 34 -11.42 -0.42 9.53
CA SER A 34 -10.36 0.50 9.99
C SER A 34 -8.97 -0.11 9.82
N PRO A 35 -8.54 -0.38 8.57
CA PRO A 35 -7.21 -0.91 8.31
C PRO A 35 -6.12 0.10 8.70
N VAL A 36 -5.04 -0.44 9.26
CA VAL A 36 -3.76 0.27 9.39
C VAL A 36 -2.84 -0.21 8.28
N PHE A 37 -2.45 0.70 7.39
CA PHE A 37 -1.53 0.36 6.31
C PHE A 37 -0.10 0.62 6.76
N ILE A 38 0.70 -0.45 6.81
CA ILE A 38 2.13 -0.40 7.11
C ILE A 38 2.88 -0.50 5.79
N MET A 39 3.70 0.52 5.50
CA MET A 39 4.42 0.65 4.24
C MET A 39 5.90 0.88 4.51
N ASP A 40 6.76 0.53 3.54
CA ASP A 40 8.15 0.98 3.58
C ASP A 40 8.24 2.51 3.39
N ASN A 41 9.43 3.08 3.62
CA ASN A 41 9.62 4.52 3.59
C ASN A 41 9.87 5.12 2.18
N THR A 42 9.38 4.48 1.12
CA THR A 42 9.62 4.97 -0.25
C THR A 42 8.82 6.26 -0.54
N ARG A 43 9.37 7.11 -1.42
CA ARG A 43 8.78 8.44 -1.73
C ARG A 43 7.35 8.38 -2.26
N ILE A 44 7.00 7.32 -3.00
CA ILE A 44 5.67 7.16 -3.59
C ILE A 44 4.59 6.94 -2.52
N HIS A 45 4.93 6.30 -1.40
CA HIS A 45 3.99 6.10 -0.29
C HIS A 45 3.65 7.39 0.46
N HIS A 46 4.50 8.42 0.34
CA HIS A 46 4.28 9.76 0.89
C HIS A 46 3.58 10.71 -0.10
N TYR A 47 2.98 10.17 -1.16
CA TYR A 47 2.30 10.98 -2.16
C TYR A 47 1.11 11.74 -1.54
N ARG A 48 1.18 13.07 -1.57
CA ARG A 48 0.21 13.96 -0.90
C ARG A 48 -1.22 13.81 -1.42
N GLY A 49 -1.39 13.38 -2.67
CA GLY A 49 -2.72 13.19 -3.27
C GLY A 49 -3.57 12.12 -2.58
N LEU A 50 -3.00 11.28 -1.71
CA LEU A 50 -3.76 10.38 -0.83
C LEU A 50 -4.43 11.14 0.32
N MET A 51 -3.74 12.12 0.91
CA MET A 51 -4.27 12.91 2.03
C MET A 51 -5.28 13.96 1.57
N GLU A 52 -5.18 14.41 0.32
CA GLU A 52 -6.14 15.31 -0.32
C GLU A 52 -7.43 14.60 -0.75
N ASP A 53 -7.42 13.27 -0.79
CA ASP A 53 -8.58 12.46 -1.07
C ASP A 53 -9.37 12.20 0.23
N ASN A 54 -10.54 12.81 0.35
CA ASN A 54 -11.42 12.70 1.54
C ASN A 54 -11.73 11.25 1.94
N GLU A 55 -11.74 10.34 0.97
CA GLU A 55 -12.04 8.94 1.21
C GLU A 55 -10.85 8.12 1.69
N LEU A 56 -9.63 8.56 1.37
CA LEU A 56 -8.39 7.87 1.71
C LEU A 56 -7.71 8.48 2.94
N SER A 57 -7.94 9.77 3.21
CA SER A 57 -7.39 10.49 4.36
C SER A 57 -7.87 9.96 5.71
N GLN A 58 -8.93 9.15 5.73
CA GLN A 58 -9.45 8.49 6.93
C GLN A 58 -8.58 7.32 7.40
N TYR A 59 -7.66 6.83 6.56
CA TYR A 59 -6.84 5.67 6.90
C TYR A 59 -5.62 6.03 7.75
N THR A 60 -5.25 5.09 8.61
CA THR A 60 -4.00 5.19 9.36
C THR A 60 -2.86 4.64 8.51
N LEU A 61 -2.01 5.55 8.03
CA LEU A 61 -0.77 5.21 7.33
C LEU A 61 0.40 5.20 8.33
N LYS A 62 1.17 4.11 8.34
CA LYS A 62 2.40 3.95 9.12
C LYS A 62 3.54 3.60 8.17
N TYR A 63 4.69 4.22 8.41
CA TYR A 63 5.89 4.00 7.61
C TYR A 63 6.96 3.35 8.47
N LEU A 64 7.62 2.34 7.92
CA LEU A 64 8.78 1.73 8.56
C LEU A 64 9.98 2.69 8.53
N PRO A 65 10.94 2.56 9.45
CA PRO A 65 12.19 3.30 9.36
C PRO A 65 12.93 3.00 8.05
N SER A 66 13.65 4.00 7.53
CA SER A 66 14.50 3.81 6.35
C SER A 66 15.47 2.64 6.54
N TYR A 67 15.73 1.90 5.46
CA TYR A 67 16.66 0.76 5.43
C TYR A 67 16.34 -0.34 6.46
N SER A 68 15.06 -0.52 6.80
CA SER A 68 14.61 -1.56 7.74
C SER A 68 13.74 -2.65 7.06
N PRO A 69 14.22 -3.31 5.99
CA PRO A 69 13.43 -4.34 5.30
C PRO A 69 13.11 -5.54 6.22
N PHE A 70 13.96 -5.81 7.22
CA PHE A 70 13.72 -6.85 8.23
C PHE A 70 12.47 -6.62 9.09
N LEU A 71 11.91 -5.40 9.10
CA LEU A 71 10.63 -5.09 9.75
C LEU A 71 9.43 -5.24 8.81
N ASN A 72 9.65 -5.42 7.50
CA ASN A 72 8.60 -5.49 6.50
C ASN A 72 8.24 -6.96 6.19
N PRO A 73 7.08 -7.48 6.64
CA PRO A 73 6.74 -8.90 6.46
C PRO A 73 6.65 -9.34 5.00
N ILE A 74 6.38 -8.42 4.07
CA ILE A 74 6.29 -8.76 2.64
C ILE A 74 7.64 -9.25 2.08
N GLU A 75 8.77 -8.85 2.69
CA GLU A 75 10.10 -9.31 2.29
C GLU A 75 10.25 -10.83 2.52
N ASN A 76 9.62 -11.37 3.57
CA ASN A 76 9.60 -12.82 3.80
C ASN A 76 8.84 -13.54 2.68
N VAL A 77 7.73 -12.95 2.22
CA VAL A 77 6.93 -13.49 1.10
C VAL A 77 7.72 -13.42 -0.20
N PHE A 78 8.36 -12.28 -0.49
CA PHE A 78 9.16 -12.12 -1.70
C PHE A 78 10.43 -12.99 -1.69
N SER A 79 10.99 -13.32 -0.53
CA SER A 79 12.15 -14.22 -0.44
C SER A 79 11.86 -15.64 -0.97
N VAL A 80 10.61 -16.10 -0.82
CA VAL A 80 10.15 -17.41 -1.31
C VAL A 80 9.51 -17.32 -2.69
N TRP A 81 8.93 -16.17 -3.03
CA TRP A 81 8.28 -15.95 -4.32
C TRP A 81 9.32 -15.73 -5.42
N LYS A 82 9.75 -16.84 -6.01
CA LYS A 82 10.65 -16.88 -7.18
C LYS A 82 9.84 -17.33 -8.39
N ASN A 83 9.14 -16.38 -9.02
CA ASN A 83 8.61 -16.59 -10.36
C ASN A 83 9.76 -16.49 -11.38
#